data_AF-A0A662K5T7-F1
#
_entry.id   AF-A0A662K5T7-F1
#
_cell.length_a   1.000
_cell.length_b   1.000
_cell.length_c   1.000
_cell.angle_alpha   90.00
_cell.angle_beta   90.00
_cell.angle_gamma   90.00
#
_symmetry.space_group_name_H-M   'P 1'
#
loop_
_entity.id
_entity.type
_entity.pdbx_description
1 polymer ?
#
loop_
_entity_poly.entity_id
_entity_poly.type
_entity_poly.pdbx_seq_one_letter_code
_entity_poly.pdbx_strand_id
1 'polypeptide(L)'
;MSNSKKRKCNIGEIFLYQSVIAVAIFGYGKWRSRHPKFKDPFMRKLSSKSDDIDGWTLLHVANFFIMGQIFGPQCILPVLATGIAWEGFESVLGKKRPSWLGGFGDITDNVNAKENENWWFGRKSDLTANLIGFILGCLFYK
;
A
#
# COMPACT_ATOMS: atom_id res chain seq x y z
N MET A 1 -2.60 5.92 -37.61
CA MET A 1 -2.57 6.64 -36.31
C MET A 1 -3.91 6.38 -35.62
N SER A 2 -3.92 5.50 -34.62
CA SER A 2 -5.16 5.16 -33.91
C SER A 2 -5.57 6.32 -33.00
N ASN A 3 -6.81 6.78 -33.17
CA ASN A 3 -7.44 7.79 -32.34
C ASN A 3 -7.76 7.17 -30.96
N SER A 4 -6.73 6.99 -30.13
CA SER A 4 -6.90 6.61 -28.73
C SER A 4 -7.63 7.75 -28.03
N LYS A 5 -8.95 7.61 -27.84
CA LYS A 5 -9.73 8.47 -26.95
C LYS A 5 -9.08 8.37 -25.58
N LYS A 6 -8.32 9.41 -25.18
CA LYS A 6 -7.75 9.50 -23.83
C LYS A 6 -8.87 9.25 -22.82
N ARG A 7 -8.80 8.13 -22.10
CA ARG A 7 -9.76 7.77 -21.05
C ARG A 7 -9.79 8.91 -20.04
N LYS A 8 -10.95 9.50 -19.81
CA LYS A 8 -11.09 10.52 -18.77
C LYS A 8 -10.78 9.91 -17.41
N CYS A 9 -10.12 10.66 -16.55
CA CYS A 9 -9.84 10.18 -15.22
C CYS A 9 -11.14 10.03 -14.41
N ASN A 10 -11.49 8.80 -14.04
CA ASN A 10 -12.67 8.51 -13.23
C ASN A 10 -12.24 8.26 -11.78
N ILE A 11 -12.44 9.27 -10.94
CA ILE A 11 -12.09 9.23 -9.52
C ILE A 11 -12.85 8.11 -8.78
N GLY A 12 -14.09 7.83 -9.18
CA GLY A 12 -14.88 6.75 -8.57
C GLY A 12 -14.26 5.37 -8.78
N GLU A 13 -13.71 5.10 -9.97
CA GLU A 13 -13.02 3.83 -10.26
C GLU A 13 -11.72 3.70 -9.47
N ILE A 14 -10.98 4.80 -9.28
CA ILE A 14 -9.77 4.83 -8.45
C ILE A 14 -10.12 4.49 -6.99
N PHE A 15 -11.16 5.13 -6.44
CA PHE A 15 -11.61 4.83 -5.07
C PHE A 15 -12.12 3.41 -4.92
N LEU A 16 -12.87 2.90 -5.89
CA LEU A 16 -13.34 1.51 -5.87
C LEU A 16 -12.16 0.54 -5.86
N TYR A 17 -11.17 0.74 -6.75
CA TYR A 17 -9.97 -0.08 -6.79
C TYR A 17 -9.23 -0.06 -5.44
N GLN A 18 -8.98 1.13 -4.89
CA GLN A 18 -8.29 1.24 -3.61
C GLN A 18 -9.09 0.66 -2.44
N SER A 19 -10.41 0.72 -2.49
CA SER A 19 -11.27 0.10 -1.48
C SER A 19 -11.15 -1.42 -1.50
N VAL A 20 -11.05 -2.03 -2.68
CA VAL A 20 -10.80 -3.48 -2.82
C VAL A 20 -9.45 -3.86 -2.21
N ILE A 21 -8.40 -3.08 -2.49
CA ILE A 21 -7.06 -3.30 -1.90
C ILE A 21 -7.11 -3.15 -0.37
N ALA A 22 -7.76 -2.09 0.14
CA ALA A 22 -7.91 -1.87 1.57
C ALA A 22 -8.63 -3.04 2.26
N VAL A 23 -9.73 -3.54 1.69
CA VAL A 23 -10.45 -4.72 2.20
C VAL A 23 -9.55 -5.95 2.24
N ALA A 24 -8.70 -6.17 1.23
CA ALA A 24 -7.75 -7.26 1.23
C ALA A 24 -6.69 -7.12 2.34
N ILE A 25 -6.17 -5.91 2.57
CA ILE A 25 -5.20 -5.63 3.65
C ILE A 25 -5.85 -5.89 5.02
N PHE A 26 -7.06 -5.38 5.27
CA PHE A 26 -7.78 -5.65 6.52
C PHE A 26 -8.08 -7.14 6.69
N GLY A 27 -8.52 -7.81 5.62
CA GLY A 27 -8.74 -9.26 5.63
C GLY A 27 -7.49 -10.04 6.00
N TYR A 28 -6.34 -9.66 5.42
CA TYR A 28 -5.05 -10.26 5.74
C TYR A 28 -4.61 -9.97 7.17
N GLY A 29 -4.75 -8.74 7.66
CA GLY A 29 -4.49 -8.38 9.06
C GLY A 29 -5.36 -9.19 10.04
N LYS A 30 -6.65 -9.37 9.71
CA LYS A 30 -7.57 -10.20 10.51
C LYS A 30 -7.23 -11.68 10.49
N TRP A 31 -6.79 -12.18 9.35
CA TRP A 31 -6.33 -13.55 9.24
C TRP A 31 -5.04 -13.75 10.05
N ARG A 32 -4.07 -12.83 9.92
CA ARG A 32 -2.81 -12.87 10.67
C ARG A 32 -3.07 -12.88 12.16
N SER A 33 -3.91 -12.01 12.71
CA SER A 33 -4.18 -11.99 14.16
C SER A 33 -4.70 -13.32 14.73
N ARG A 34 -5.28 -14.20 13.89
CA ARG A 34 -5.68 -15.57 14.26
C ARG A 34 -4.59 -16.62 14.11
N HIS A 35 -3.46 -16.27 13.50
CA HIS A 35 -2.31 -17.15 13.20
C HIS A 35 -1.00 -16.55 13.75
N PRO A 36 -0.82 -16.49 15.09
CA PRO A 36 0.30 -15.80 15.74
C PRO A 36 1.70 -16.33 15.38
N LYS A 37 1.80 -17.58 14.92
CA LYS A 37 3.07 -18.20 14.53
C LYS A 37 3.46 -17.91 13.07
N PHE A 38 2.58 -17.28 12.30
CA PHE A 38 2.83 -16.98 10.91
C PHE A 38 3.81 -15.80 10.77
N LYS A 39 4.93 -16.05 10.09
CA LYS A 39 5.92 -15.02 9.78
C LYS A 39 5.56 -14.34 8.48
N ASP A 40 5.29 -13.04 8.55
CA ASP A 40 4.91 -12.28 7.36
C ASP A 40 6.07 -12.18 6.36
N PRO A 41 5.92 -12.77 5.15
CA PRO A 41 6.95 -12.68 4.13
C PRO A 41 7.21 -11.24 3.69
N PHE A 42 6.22 -10.34 3.84
CA PHE A 42 6.34 -8.96 3.40
C PHE A 42 7.10 -8.06 4.40
N MET A 43 7.24 -8.49 5.66
CA MET A 43 8.12 -7.84 6.64
C MET A 43 9.60 -8.22 6.46
N ARG A 44 9.92 -9.05 5.46
CA ARG A 44 11.31 -9.38 5.14
C ARG A 44 11.97 -8.16 4.48
N LYS A 45 13.01 -7.63 5.14
CA LYS A 45 13.86 -6.57 4.59
C LYS A 45 14.45 -6.98 3.25
N LEU A 46 14.32 -6.09 2.26
CA LEU A 46 14.88 -6.28 0.92
C LEU A 46 16.19 -5.51 0.73
N SER A 47 16.45 -4.51 1.57
CA SER A 47 17.70 -3.74 1.57
C SER A 47 18.49 -3.99 2.84
N SER A 48 19.79 -4.25 2.71
CA SER A 48 20.72 -4.28 3.84
C SER A 48 21.10 -2.88 4.35
N LYS A 49 20.78 -1.83 3.58
CA LYS A 49 21.15 -0.43 3.87
C LYS A 49 19.98 0.42 4.35
N SER A 50 18.75 -0.05 4.18
CA SER A 50 17.54 0.67 4.59
C SER A 50 16.58 -0.30 5.25
N ASP A 51 16.30 -0.03 6.53
CA ASP A 51 15.32 -0.78 7.31
C ASP A 51 13.87 -0.50 6.87
N ASP A 52 13.67 0.54 6.03
CA ASP A 52 12.37 1.01 5.53
C ASP A 52 11.97 0.39 4.18
N ILE A 53 12.78 -0.51 3.61
CA ILE A 53 12.51 -1.19 2.34
C ILE A 53 12.35 -2.69 2.58
N ASP A 54 11.11 -3.15 2.49
CA ASP A 54 10.71 -4.54 2.64
C ASP A 54 9.71 -4.98 1.56
N GLY A 55 9.12 -6.16 1.73
CA GLY A 55 8.12 -6.67 0.81
C GLY A 55 6.84 -5.82 0.75
N TRP A 56 6.47 -5.09 1.81
CA TRP A 56 5.36 -4.13 1.75
C TRP A 56 5.68 -3.00 0.77
N THR A 57 6.87 -2.43 0.82
CA THR A 57 7.32 -1.41 -0.15
C THR A 57 7.27 -1.94 -1.58
N LEU A 58 7.60 -3.22 -1.81
CA LEU A 58 7.48 -3.83 -3.13
C LEU A 58 6.01 -3.97 -3.58
N LEU A 59 5.09 -4.29 -2.67
CA LEU A 59 3.65 -4.29 -2.96
C LEU A 59 3.12 -2.90 -3.28
N HIS A 60 3.64 -1.84 -2.66
CA HIS A 60 3.34 -0.45 -3.04
C HIS A 60 3.75 -0.16 -4.49
N VAL A 61 4.98 -0.51 -4.88
CA VAL A 61 5.44 -0.38 -6.28
C VAL A 61 4.53 -1.16 -7.22
N ALA A 62 4.23 -2.42 -6.90
CA ALA A 62 3.42 -3.29 -7.75
C ALA A 62 1.98 -2.78 -7.90
N ASN A 63 1.35 -2.37 -6.80
CA ASN A 63 -0.01 -1.84 -6.81
C ASN A 63 -0.11 -0.56 -7.65
N PHE A 64 0.79 0.39 -7.41
CA PHE A 64 0.77 1.65 -8.16
C PHE A 64 1.21 1.48 -9.62
N PHE A 65 2.05 0.50 -9.93
CA PHE A 65 2.32 0.09 -11.32
C PHE A 65 1.06 -0.37 -12.04
N ILE A 66 0.27 -1.25 -11.41
CA ILE A 66 -1.02 -1.69 -11.97
C ILE A 66 -1.96 -0.49 -12.14
N MET A 67 -2.04 0.41 -11.15
CA MET A 67 -2.84 1.63 -11.27
C MET A 67 -2.39 2.53 -12.43
N GLY A 68 -1.08 2.67 -12.66
CA GLY A 68 -0.53 3.42 -13.79
C GLY A 68 -0.95 2.83 -15.14
N GLN A 69 -1.01 1.51 -15.25
CA GLN A 69 -1.48 0.81 -16.45
C GLN A 69 -3.00 0.92 -16.67
N ILE A 70 -3.80 0.92 -15.60
CA ILE A 70 -5.26 0.97 -15.69
C ILE A 70 -5.77 2.40 -15.94
N PHE A 71 -5.20 3.37 -15.23
CA PHE A 71 -5.73 4.74 -15.15
C PHE A 71 -4.94 5.75 -15.99
N GLY A 72 -3.67 5.47 -16.27
CA GLY A 72 -2.83 6.30 -17.13
C GLY A 72 -2.36 7.62 -16.50
N PRO A 73 -1.46 8.34 -17.21
CA PRO A 73 -0.77 9.51 -16.66
C PRO A 73 -1.70 10.67 -16.29
N GLN A 74 -2.87 10.78 -16.93
CA GLN A 74 -3.88 11.79 -16.62
C GLN A 74 -4.47 11.66 -15.21
N CYS A 75 -4.30 10.50 -14.57
CA CYS A 75 -4.77 10.22 -13.22
C CYS A 75 -3.67 10.29 -12.14
N ILE A 76 -2.48 10.78 -12.46
CA ILE A 76 -1.36 10.79 -11.51
C ILE A 76 -1.71 11.47 -10.18
N LEU A 77 -2.33 12.66 -10.23
CA LEU A 77 -2.69 13.40 -9.02
C LEU A 77 -3.73 12.66 -8.15
N PRO A 78 -4.91 12.26 -8.66
CA PRO A 78 -5.87 11.54 -7.84
C PRO A 78 -5.35 10.19 -7.33
N VAL A 79 -4.55 9.46 -8.12
CA VAL A 79 -3.96 8.19 -7.66
C VAL A 79 -2.96 8.42 -6.54
N LEU A 80 -2.01 9.35 -6.69
CA LEU A 80 -1.05 9.65 -5.63
C LEU A 80 -1.74 10.22 -4.38
N ALA A 81 -2.81 10.99 -4.53
CA ALA A 81 -3.60 11.47 -3.40
C ALA A 81 -4.17 10.30 -2.57
N THR A 82 -4.63 9.22 -3.22
CA THR A 82 -5.06 8.02 -2.47
C THR A 82 -3.92 7.33 -1.73
N GLY A 83 -2.71 7.29 -2.31
CA GLY A 83 -1.52 6.76 -1.63
C GLY A 83 -1.12 7.60 -0.41
N ILE A 84 -1.11 8.93 -0.56
CA ILE A 84 -0.83 9.85 0.55
C ILE A 84 -1.89 9.70 1.66
N ALA A 85 -3.16 9.60 1.28
CA ALA A 85 -4.23 9.38 2.24
C ALA A 85 -4.08 8.04 2.99
N TRP A 86 -3.66 6.98 2.29
CA TRP A 86 -3.38 5.68 2.90
C TRP A 86 -2.23 5.74 3.91
N GLU A 87 -1.07 6.28 3.53
CA GLU A 87 0.07 6.43 4.44
C GLU A 87 -0.27 7.30 5.67
N GLY A 88 -1.06 8.36 5.46
CA GLY A 88 -1.58 9.19 6.53
C GLY A 88 -2.51 8.41 7.47
N PHE A 89 -3.38 7.57 6.90
CA PHE A 89 -4.25 6.67 7.65
C PHE A 89 -3.43 5.68 8.50
N GLU A 90 -2.45 4.99 7.91
CA GLU A 90 -1.57 4.06 8.63
C GLU A 90 -0.77 4.75 9.73
N SER A 91 -0.28 5.97 9.48
CA SER A 91 0.40 6.80 10.48
C SER A 91 -0.52 7.14 11.67
N VAL A 92 -1.79 7.43 11.42
CA VAL A 92 -2.77 7.73 12.47
C VAL A 92 -3.13 6.48 13.26
N LEU A 93 -3.40 5.35 12.58
CA LEU A 93 -3.68 4.07 13.24
C LEU A 93 -2.49 3.59 14.07
N GLY A 94 -1.27 3.76 13.53
CA GLY A 94 -0.02 3.47 14.19
C GLY A 94 0.10 4.09 15.57
N LYS A 95 -0.28 5.38 15.65
CA LYS A 95 -0.20 6.20 16.86
C LYS A 95 -1.40 6.03 17.80
N LYS A 96 -2.62 6.00 17.26
CA LYS A 96 -3.85 6.04 18.07
C LYS A 96 -4.35 4.68 18.52
N ARG A 97 -4.03 3.60 17.79
CA ARG A 97 -4.43 2.21 18.09
C ARG A 97 -5.88 2.09 18.59
N PRO A 98 -6.86 2.52 17.78
CA PRO A 98 -8.23 2.53 18.25
C PRO A 98 -8.75 1.11 18.50
N SER A 99 -9.51 0.91 19.58
CA SER A 99 -9.98 -0.42 20.01
C SER A 99 -10.87 -1.14 18.98
N TRP A 100 -11.59 -0.40 18.13
CA TRP A 100 -12.39 -0.98 17.04
C TRP A 100 -11.54 -1.66 15.96
N LEU A 101 -10.26 -1.33 15.88
CA LEU A 101 -9.30 -1.97 14.97
C LEU A 101 -8.69 -3.26 15.58
N GLY A 102 -9.18 -3.67 16.75
CA GLY A 102 -8.78 -4.88 17.45
C GLY A 102 -8.75 -6.11 16.54
N GLY A 103 -7.58 -6.71 16.41
CA GLY A 103 -7.30 -7.88 15.60
C GLY A 103 -7.18 -7.62 14.10
N PHE A 104 -7.12 -6.38 13.62
CA PHE A 104 -6.81 -6.05 12.22
C PHE A 104 -5.37 -5.54 12.02
N GLY A 105 -4.63 -5.29 13.11
CA GLY A 105 -3.18 -5.01 13.08
C GLY A 105 -2.45 -5.26 14.40
N ASP A 106 -3.10 -5.96 15.33
CA ASP A 106 -2.49 -6.36 16.60
C ASP A 106 -1.59 -7.59 16.38
N ILE A 107 -0.48 -7.65 17.14
CA ILE A 107 0.68 -8.53 16.90
C ILE A 107 0.34 -10.01 16.69
N THR A 108 1.17 -10.61 15.83
CA THR A 108 1.56 -12.02 15.81
C THR A 108 3.06 -12.10 16.07
N ASP A 109 3.50 -12.95 17.00
CA ASP A 109 4.82 -12.91 17.63
C ASP A 109 6.02 -12.82 16.65
N ASN A 110 6.97 -11.94 17.00
CA ASN A 110 8.41 -12.00 16.76
C ASN A 110 8.94 -12.45 15.38
N VAL A 111 9.52 -11.51 14.62
CA VAL A 111 10.97 -11.59 14.24
C VAL A 111 11.65 -10.21 14.05
N ASN A 112 11.00 -9.12 13.61
CA ASN A 112 11.77 -7.92 13.18
C ASN A 112 11.16 -6.54 13.47
N ALA A 113 10.22 -6.40 14.40
CA ALA A 113 9.70 -5.07 14.78
C ALA A 113 10.69 -4.36 15.71
N LYS A 114 11.69 -3.67 15.14
CA LYS A 114 12.37 -2.60 15.86
C LYS A 114 11.34 -1.47 16.01
N GLU A 115 10.92 -1.26 17.26
CA GLU A 115 9.90 -0.33 17.72
C GLU A 115 8.45 -0.83 17.65
N ASN A 116 8.01 -1.40 18.78
CA ASN A 116 6.62 -1.42 19.23
C ASN A 116 5.59 -1.98 18.26
N GLU A 117 5.56 -3.31 18.14
CA GLU A 117 4.31 -4.06 18.36
C GLU A 117 3.10 -3.75 17.44
N ASN A 118 3.28 -3.02 16.34
CA ASN A 118 2.17 -2.56 15.51
C ASN A 118 2.52 -2.75 14.04
N TRP A 119 1.60 -3.40 13.34
CA TRP A 119 1.65 -3.52 11.90
C TRP A 119 1.53 -2.15 11.23
N TRP A 120 0.71 -1.26 11.79
CA TRP A 120 0.34 0.00 11.15
C TRP A 120 1.42 1.05 11.40
N PHE A 121 2.19 1.38 10.37
CA PHE A 121 3.14 2.49 10.40
C PHE A 121 3.30 3.02 8.98
N GLY A 122 2.88 4.26 8.74
CA GLY A 122 3.09 4.89 7.44
C GLY A 122 4.57 5.22 7.22
N ARG A 123 5.08 5.00 6.01
CA ARG A 123 6.49 5.22 5.65
C ARG A 123 6.65 6.17 4.48
N LYS A 124 7.70 7.00 4.57
CA LYS A 124 8.09 7.88 3.47
C LYS A 124 8.63 7.11 2.26
N SER A 125 9.24 5.94 2.50
CA SER A 125 9.69 5.03 1.43
C SER A 125 8.51 4.55 0.60
N ASP A 126 7.37 4.25 1.25
CA ASP A 126 6.17 3.77 0.57
C ASP A 126 5.49 4.86 -0.28
N LEU A 127 5.53 6.13 0.14
CA LEU A 127 5.15 7.26 -0.74
C LEU A 127 6.01 7.34 -2.02
N THR A 128 7.31 7.10 -1.88
CA THR A 128 8.24 7.12 -3.00
C THR A 128 8.00 5.91 -3.91
N ALA A 129 7.74 4.74 -3.33
CA ALA A 129 7.37 3.52 -4.04
C ALA A 129 6.07 3.69 -4.83
N ASN A 130 5.06 4.34 -4.26
CA ASN A 130 3.79 4.67 -4.93
C ASN A 130 4.05 5.51 -6.19
N LEU A 131 4.88 6.55 -6.08
CA LEU A 131 5.25 7.40 -7.23
C LEU A 131 6.01 6.64 -8.30
N ILE A 132 7.06 5.90 -7.92
CA ILE A 132 7.88 5.10 -8.85
C ILE A 132 7.02 4.07 -9.56
N GLY A 133 6.22 3.31 -8.82
CA GLY A 133 5.31 2.31 -9.35
C GLY A 133 4.38 2.92 -10.39
N PHE A 134 3.71 4.02 -10.05
CA PHE A 134 2.78 4.68 -10.96
C PHE A 134 3.42 5.18 -12.25
N ILE A 135 4.57 5.86 -12.15
CA ILE A 135 5.31 6.35 -13.32
C ILE A 135 5.70 5.17 -14.22
N LEU A 136 6.26 4.10 -13.64
CA LEU A 136 6.61 2.90 -14.40
C LEU A 136 5.38 2.29 -15.09
N GLY A 137 4.24 2.20 -14.39
CA GLY A 137 2.99 1.70 -14.96
C GLY A 137 2.49 2.52 -16.13
N CYS A 138 2.62 3.85 -16.04
CA CYS A 138 2.25 4.76 -17.13
C CYS A 138 3.08 4.55 -18.40
N LEU A 139 4.33 4.06 -18.30
CA LEU A 139 5.13 3.72 -19.48
C LEU A 139 4.54 2.56 -20.29
N PHE A 140 3.67 1.74 -19.67
CA PHE A 140 2.98 0.62 -20.30
C PHE A 140 1.48 0.90 -20.54
N TYR A 141 1.01 2.11 -20.26
CA TYR A 141 -0.36 2.52 -20.53
C TYR A 141 -0.60 2.62 -22.05
N LYS A 142 -1.64 1.94 -22.53
CA LYS A 142 -2.02 1.89 -23.96
C LYS A 142 -3.37 2.57 -24.20
#